data_AF-A0A328XRZ0-F1
#
_entry.id   AF-A0A328XRZ0-F1
#
_cell.length_a   1.000
_cell.length_b   1.000
_cell.length_c   1.000
_cell.angle_alpha   90.00
_cell.angle_beta   90.00
_cell.angle_gamma   90.00
#
_symmetry.space_group_name_H-M   'P 1'
#
loop_
_entity.id
_entity.type
_entity.pdbx_description
1 polymer ?
#
loop_
_entity_poly.entity_id
_entity_poly.type
_entity_poly.pdbx_seq_one_letter_code
_entity_poly.pdbx_strand_id
1 'polypeptide(L)'
;MENRPNWHELSQDKVLSELETTPAGLSDDEASARLDIHGANRLPQPPGRSLLRRLLSHFNNILIYVLLGAAVITGLLQHWLDMSVILAVVIVNAVIGLVQEGKAEKAMDAIRHMLALRAAVLRGGQR
;
A
#
# COMPACT_ATOMS: atom_id res chain seq x y z
N MET A 1 11.02 -27.16 3.08
CA MET A 1 9.62 -26.73 3.21
C MET A 1 9.12 -27.31 4.52
N GLU A 2 9.14 -26.52 5.59
CA GLU A 2 8.64 -26.94 6.91
C GLU A 2 7.17 -27.34 6.76
N ASN A 3 6.84 -28.59 7.09
CA ASN A 3 5.49 -29.12 6.99
C ASN A 3 4.66 -28.55 8.14
N ARG A 4 4.20 -27.30 8.01
CA ARG A 4 3.40 -26.64 9.05
C ARG A 4 2.11 -27.43 9.26
N PRO A 5 1.76 -27.78 10.50
CA PRO A 5 0.55 -28.54 10.76
C PRO A 5 -0.68 -27.77 10.27
N ASN A 6 -1.64 -28.50 9.71
CA ASN A 6 -2.96 -27.95 9.38
C ASN A 6 -3.67 -27.63 10.69
N TRP A 7 -3.53 -26.40 11.19
CA TRP A 7 -4.06 -25.96 12.49
C TRP A 7 -5.56 -26.26 12.67
N HIS A 8 -6.32 -26.25 11.58
CA HIS A 8 -7.76 -26.51 11.56
C HIS A 8 -8.13 -28.00 11.75
N GLU A 9 -7.17 -28.91 11.65
CA GLU A 9 -7.36 -30.36 11.85
C GLU A 9 -6.93 -30.82 13.25
N LEU A 10 -6.20 -29.98 14.00
CA LEU A 10 -5.70 -30.32 15.32
C LEU A 10 -6.76 -30.14 16.42
N SER A 11 -6.72 -31.02 17.43
CA SER A 11 -7.51 -30.83 18.64
C SER A 11 -7.00 -29.63 19.45
N GLN A 12 -7.87 -29.02 20.25
CA GLN A 12 -7.53 -27.85 21.08
C GLN A 12 -6.28 -28.10 21.94
N ASP A 13 -6.21 -29.25 22.63
CA ASP A 13 -5.07 -29.61 23.48
C ASP A 13 -3.74 -29.68 22.71
N LYS A 14 -3.77 -30.20 21.47
CA LYS A 14 -2.59 -30.26 20.62
C LYS A 14 -2.16 -28.87 20.16
N VAL A 15 -3.11 -28.00 19.81
CA VAL A 15 -2.81 -26.61 19.42
C VAL A 15 -2.20 -25.85 20.59
N LEU A 16 -2.74 -26.01 21.80
CA LEU A 16 -2.21 -25.37 23.01
C LEU A 16 -0.79 -25.84 23.33
N SER A 17 -0.52 -27.15 23.21
CA SER A 17 0.81 -27.71 23.40
C SER A 17 1.80 -27.23 22.35
N GLU A 18 1.42 -27.23 21.07
CA GLU A 18 2.31 -26.86 19.95
C GLU A 18 2.63 -25.36 19.96
N LEU A 19 1.66 -24.52 20.36
CA LEU A 19 1.85 -23.08 20.51
C LEU A 19 2.37 -22.69 21.89
N GLU A 20 2.70 -23.66 22.75
CA GLU A 20 3.20 -23.46 24.12
C GLU A 20 2.37 -22.40 24.86
N THR A 21 1.05 -22.59 24.89
CA THR A 21 0.12 -21.62 25.47
C THR A 21 -0.94 -22.32 26.31
N THR A 22 -1.65 -21.55 27.13
CA THR A 22 -2.67 -22.07 28.04
C THR A 22 -4.07 -21.61 27.64
N PRO A 23 -5.13 -22.26 28.14
CA PRO A 23 -6.50 -21.76 27.99
C PRO A 23 -6.71 -20.36 28.60
N ALA A 24 -5.84 -19.93 29.52
CA ALA A 24 -5.86 -18.59 30.11
C ALA A 24 -5.12 -17.54 29.27
N GLY A 25 -4.59 -17.93 28.11
CA GLY A 25 -3.80 -17.06 27.23
C GLY A 25 -2.31 -17.05 27.57
N LEU A 26 -1.59 -16.16 26.90
CA LEU A 26 -0.15 -15.93 27.11
C LEU A 26 0.08 -14.99 28.29
N SER A 27 1.25 -15.08 28.92
CA SER A 27 1.74 -14.01 29.80
C SER A 27 2.16 -12.77 28.99
N ASP A 28 2.22 -11.61 29.63
CA ASP A 28 2.68 -10.39 28.96
C ASP A 28 4.15 -10.48 28.53
N ASP A 29 4.98 -11.15 29.32
CA ASP A 29 6.40 -11.38 29.01
C ASP A 29 6.57 -12.26 27.78
N GLU A 30 5.83 -13.38 27.69
CA GLU A 30 5.86 -14.25 26.50
C GLU A 30 5.26 -13.56 25.28
N ALA A 31 4.21 -12.76 25.45
CA ALA A 31 3.63 -12.00 24.35
C ALA A 31 4.63 -10.98 23.79
N SER A 32 5.40 -10.31 24.66
CA SER A 32 6.45 -9.39 24.24
C SER A 32 7.59 -10.12 23.54
N ALA A 33 8.07 -11.23 24.12
CA ALA A 33 9.12 -12.05 23.52
C ALA A 33 8.72 -12.56 22.13
N ARG A 34 7.49 -13.03 21.98
CA ARG A 34 6.95 -13.48 20.68
C ARG A 34 6.80 -12.35 19.68
N LEU A 35 6.48 -11.13 20.14
CA LEU A 35 6.41 -9.96 19.27
C LEU A 35 7.78 -9.62 18.67
N ASP A 36 8.85 -9.76 19.45
CA ASP A 36 10.22 -9.52 18.98
C ASP A 36 10.67 -10.59 17.97
N ILE A 37 10.23 -11.84 18.15
CA ILE A 37 10.58 -12.96 17.26
C ILE A 37 9.78 -12.91 15.94
N HIS A 38 8.47 -12.68 16.03
CA HIS A 38 7.56 -12.78 14.87
C HIS A 38 7.29 -11.43 14.19
N GLY A 39 7.58 -10.34 14.88
CA GLY A 39 7.22 -8.99 14.44
C GLY A 39 5.73 -8.69 14.64
N ALA A 40 5.38 -7.42 14.39
CA ALA A 40 4.00 -6.98 14.46
C ALA A 40 3.13 -7.72 13.43
N ASN A 41 1.90 -8.06 13.82
CA ASN A 41 0.88 -8.60 12.91
C ASN A 41 0.40 -7.50 11.93
N ARG A 42 1.26 -7.14 10.99
CA ARG A 42 1.03 -6.11 9.99
C ARG A 42 1.61 -6.58 8.66
N LEU A 43 0.80 -6.49 7.61
CA LEU A 43 1.28 -6.73 6.25
C LEU A 43 2.34 -5.68 5.89
N PRO A 44 3.43 -6.09 5.21
CA PRO A 44 4.45 -5.15 4.75
C PRO A 44 3.81 -4.11 3.85
N GLN A 45 4.11 -2.83 4.12
CA GLN A 45 3.62 -1.77 3.25
C GLN A 45 4.36 -1.85 1.90
N PRO A 46 3.64 -1.77 0.76
CA PRO A 46 4.32 -1.65 -0.52
C PRO A 46 5.21 -0.40 -0.50
N PRO A 47 6.40 -0.46 -1.12
CA PRO A 47 7.29 0.69 -1.16
C PRO A 47 6.58 1.88 -1.79
N GLY A 48 6.52 3.00 -1.06
CA GLY A 48 5.90 4.23 -1.53
C GLY A 48 6.50 4.65 -2.87
N ARG A 49 5.67 4.83 -3.89
CA ARG A 49 6.14 5.37 -5.17
C ARG A 49 6.53 6.83 -4.95
N SER A 50 7.80 7.16 -5.15
CA SER A 50 8.29 8.55 -5.09
C SER A 50 7.44 9.46 -5.99
N LEU A 51 7.14 10.67 -5.52
CA LEU A 51 6.37 11.69 -6.27
C LEU A 51 6.91 11.90 -7.69
N LEU A 52 8.23 11.88 -7.87
CA LEU A 52 8.89 11.95 -9.18
C LEU A 52 8.53 10.76 -10.06
N ARG A 53 8.55 9.53 -9.52
CA ARG A 53 8.18 8.33 -10.29
C ARG A 53 6.70 8.32 -10.69
N ARG A 54 5.82 8.86 -9.86
CA ARG A 54 4.38 9.00 -10.18
C ARG A 54 4.16 10.03 -11.27
N LEU A 55 4.83 11.18 -11.17
CA LEU A 55 4.79 12.20 -12.20
C LEU A 55 5.29 11.64 -13.54
N LEU A 56 6.43 10.95 -13.55
CA LEU A 56 6.96 10.28 -14.75
C LEU A 56 6.02 9.19 -15.28
N SER A 57 5.26 8.51 -14.43
CA SER A 57 4.29 7.50 -14.88
C SER A 57 3.12 8.10 -15.66
N HIS A 58 2.73 9.36 -15.39
CA HIS A 58 1.76 10.05 -16.23
C HIS A 58 2.27 10.25 -17.66
N PHE A 59 3.59 10.47 -17.84
CA PHE A 59 4.19 10.58 -19.17
C PHE A 59 4.24 9.25 -19.94
N ASN A 60 4.05 8.10 -19.28
CA ASN A 60 3.93 6.78 -19.91
C ASN A 60 2.53 6.48 -20.47
N ASN A 61 1.74 7.52 -20.78
CA ASN A 61 0.46 7.38 -21.45
C ASN A 61 0.62 7.64 -22.95
N ILE A 62 0.15 6.71 -23.79
CA ILE A 62 0.18 6.83 -25.26
C ILE A 62 -0.39 8.18 -25.74
N LEU A 63 -1.44 8.68 -25.08
CA LEU A 63 -2.06 9.96 -25.43
C LEU A 63 -1.13 11.15 -25.15
N ILE A 64 -0.33 11.09 -24.08
CA ILE A 64 0.66 12.13 -23.77
C ILE A 64 1.79 12.10 -24.78
N TYR A 65 2.23 10.94 -25.23
CA TYR A 65 3.21 10.85 -26.32
C TYR A 65 2.68 11.44 -27.63
N VAL A 66 1.41 11.22 -27.96
CA VAL A 66 0.77 11.86 -29.13
C VAL A 66 0.74 13.38 -28.99
N LEU A 67 0.36 13.90 -27.81
CA LEU A 67 0.33 15.35 -27.55
C LEU A 67 1.70 15.99 -27.58
N LEU A 68 2.72 15.33 -27.01
CA LEU A 68 4.10 15.79 -27.07
C LEU A 68 4.63 15.75 -28.51
N GLY A 69 4.32 14.70 -29.27
CA GLY A 69 4.63 14.63 -30.70
C GLY A 69 3.99 15.76 -31.50
N ALA A 70 2.71 16.04 -31.25
CA ALA A 70 2.01 17.17 -31.86
C ALA A 70 2.66 18.51 -31.49
N ALA A 71 3.00 18.73 -30.21
CA ALA A 71 3.67 19.94 -29.76
C ALA A 71 5.03 20.14 -30.46
N VAL A 72 5.81 19.07 -30.63
CA VAL A 72 7.10 19.11 -31.36
C VAL A 72 6.88 19.47 -32.83
N ILE A 73 5.96 18.81 -33.53
CA ILE A 73 5.67 19.08 -34.95
C ILE A 73 5.19 20.54 -35.12
N THR A 74 4.28 21.01 -34.27
CA THR A 74 3.77 22.38 -34.28
C THR A 74 4.88 23.41 -33.98
N GLY A 75 5.78 23.12 -33.05
CA GLY A 75 6.95 23.95 -32.78
C GLY A 75 7.93 24.02 -33.96
N LEU A 76 8.16 22.91 -34.65
CA LEU A 76 8.96 22.87 -35.88
C LEU A 76 8.35 23.69 -37.01
N LEU A 77 7.01 23.76 -37.07
CA LEU A 77 6.26 24.63 -37.99
C LEU A 77 6.24 26.11 -37.55
N GLN A 78 6.99 26.49 -36.50
CA GLN A 78 7.05 27.85 -35.96
C GLN A 78 5.70 28.38 -35.40
N HIS A 79 4.75 27.49 -35.13
CA HIS A 79 3.47 27.82 -34.50
C HIS A 79 3.62 27.83 -32.97
N TRP A 80 4.38 28.81 -32.47
CA TRP A 80 4.73 28.92 -31.05
C TRP A 80 3.51 29.05 -30.13
N LEU A 81 2.44 29.72 -30.58
CA LEU A 81 1.22 29.87 -29.80
C LEU A 81 0.53 28.52 -29.62
N ASP A 82 0.32 27.77 -30.70
CA ASP A 82 -0.36 26.47 -30.66
C ASP A 82 0.46 25.45 -29.86
N MET A 83 1.78 25.43 -30.03
CA MET A 83 2.69 24.62 -29.22
C MET A 83 2.53 24.95 -27.72
N SER A 84 2.47 26.23 -27.35
CA SER A 84 2.35 26.65 -25.95
C SER A 84 1.03 26.20 -25.32
N VAL A 85 -0.07 26.22 -26.09
CA VAL A 85 -1.39 25.75 -25.64
C VAL A 85 -1.36 24.25 -25.39
N ILE A 86 -0.80 23.46 -26.32
CA ILE A 86 -0.68 22.00 -26.15
C ILE A 86 0.15 21.68 -24.91
N LEU A 87 1.28 22.36 -24.72
CA LEU A 87 2.14 22.14 -23.57
C LEU A 87 1.45 22.50 -22.25
N ALA A 88 0.71 23.61 -22.21
CA ALA A 88 -0.09 24.00 -21.06
C ALA A 88 -1.13 22.94 -20.68
N VAL A 89 -1.84 22.37 -21.66
CA VAL A 89 -2.82 21.29 -21.42
C VAL A 89 -2.15 20.05 -20.83
N VAL A 90 -0.97 19.65 -21.34
CA VAL A 90 -0.21 18.51 -20.81
C VAL A 90 0.18 18.74 -19.35
N ILE A 91 0.69 19.94 -19.03
CA ILE A 91 1.08 20.30 -17.66
C ILE A 91 -0.12 20.26 -16.73
N VAL A 92 -1.25 20.88 -17.13
CA VAL A 92 -2.48 20.90 -16.33
C VAL A 92 -2.98 19.48 -16.08
N ASN A 93 -3.00 18.62 -17.10
CA ASN A 93 -3.40 17.22 -16.96
C ASN A 93 -2.48 16.44 -16.02
N ALA A 94 -1.17 16.66 -16.09
CA ALA A 94 -0.21 16.01 -15.19
C ALA A 94 -0.43 16.43 -13.72
N VAL A 95 -0.69 17.72 -13.47
CA VAL A 95 -0.98 18.25 -12.13
C VAL A 95 -2.30 17.68 -11.60
N ILE A 96 -3.35 17.69 -12.43
CA ILE A 96 -4.65 17.11 -12.06
C ILE A 96 -4.50 15.62 -11.74
N GLY A 97 -3.77 14.87 -12.56
CA GLY A 97 -3.48 13.45 -12.36
C GLY A 97 -2.80 13.21 -11.02
N LEU A 98 -1.74 13.97 -10.71
CA LEU A 98 -1.01 13.84 -9.45
C LEU A 98 -1.89 14.12 -8.23
N VAL A 99 -2.73 15.16 -8.30
CA VAL A 99 -3.66 15.52 -7.22
C VAL A 99 -4.76 14.46 -7.05
N GLN A 100 -5.31 13.94 -8.14
CA GLN A 100 -6.35 12.90 -8.10
C GLN A 100 -5.81 11.58 -7.53
N GLU A 101 -4.61 11.17 -7.95
CA GLU A 101 -3.97 9.96 -7.45
C GLU A 101 -3.67 10.07 -5.94
N GLY A 102 -3.17 11.22 -5.49
CA GLY A 102 -2.94 11.48 -4.06
C GLY A 102 -4.23 11.48 -3.24
N LYS A 103 -5.36 11.94 -3.80
CA LYS A 103 -6.68 11.84 -3.14
C LYS A 103 -7.16 10.39 -3.05
N ALA A 104 -6.97 9.60 -4.10
CA ALA A 104 -7.36 8.18 -4.12
C ALA A 104 -6.55 7.38 -3.08
N GLU A 105 -5.25 7.62 -2.97
CA GLU A 105 -4.40 6.98 -1.97
C GLU A 105 -4.82 7.33 -0.54
N LYS A 106 -5.09 8.62 -0.28
CA LYS A 106 -5.62 9.06 1.04
C LYS A 106 -6.95 8.38 1.38
N ALA A 107 -7.83 8.19 0.41
CA ALA A 107 -9.11 7.49 0.62
C ALA A 107 -8.88 6.01 0.98
N MET A 108 -7.95 5.33 0.31
CA MET A 108 -7.59 3.94 0.62
C MET A 108 -6.94 3.82 2.01
N ASP A 109 -6.08 4.76 2.37
CA ASP A 109 -5.49 4.80 3.71
C ASP A 109 -6.56 5.02 4.79
N ALA A 110 -7.53 5.89 4.55
CA ALA A 110 -8.65 6.10 5.49
C ALA A 110 -9.46 4.80 5.69
N ILE A 111 -9.77 4.08 4.61
CA ILE A 111 -10.45 2.77 4.70
C ILE A 111 -9.62 1.77 5.50
N ARG A 112 -8.30 1.72 5.24
CA ARG A 112 -7.39 0.83 5.98
C ARG A 112 -7.37 1.16 7.48
N HIS A 113 -7.45 2.43 7.86
CA HIS A 113 -7.53 2.86 9.25
C HIS A 113 -8.91 2.62 9.88
N MET A 114 -10.01 2.71 9.12
CA MET A 114 -11.33 2.29 9.59
C MET A 114 -11.38 0.80 9.88
N LEU A 115 -10.63 0.01 9.12
CA LEU A 115 -10.37 -1.41 9.36
C LEU A 115 -9.24 -1.62 10.38
N ALA A 116 -9.03 -0.71 11.34
CA ALA A 116 -8.21 -0.97 12.52
C ALA A 116 -8.87 -2.10 13.32
N LEU A 117 -8.65 -3.34 12.89
CA LEU A 117 -9.05 -4.56 13.55
C LEU A 117 -8.30 -4.58 14.90
N ARG A 118 -8.93 -4.03 15.92
CA ARG A 118 -8.57 -4.37 17.29
C ARG A 118 -8.94 -5.84 17.47
N ALA A 119 -7.94 -6.66 17.78
CA ALA A 119 -8.18 -8.02 18.21
C ALA A 119 -8.44 -8.01 19.72
N ALA A 120 -9.53 -8.64 20.14
CA ALA A 120 -9.70 -9.02 21.54
C ALA A 120 -8.82 -10.25 21.80
N VAL A 121 -7.98 -10.20 22.83
CA VAL A 121 -7.01 -11.25 23.15
C VAL A 121 -7.09 -11.58 24.63
N LEU A 122 -6.93 -12.85 24.99
CA LEU A 122 -6.82 -13.27 26.39
C LEU A 122 -5.34 -13.33 26.77
N ARG A 123 -4.91 -12.60 27.81
CA ARG A 123 -3.56 -12.64 28.38
C ARG A 123 -3.65 -12.66 29.91
N GLY A 124 -2.88 -13.55 30.53
CA GLY A 124 -2.89 -13.70 32.00
C GLY A 124 -4.30 -13.92 32.59
N GLY A 125 -5.22 -14.53 31.85
CA GLY A 125 -6.61 -14.73 32.26
C GLY A 125 -7.53 -13.51 32.09
N GLN A 126 -7.06 -12.40 31.51
CA GLN A 126 -7.83 -11.18 31.25
C GLN A 126 -8.00 -10.91 29.75
N ARG A 127 -9.16 -10.38 29.35
CA ARG A 127 -9.56 -10.12 27.94
C ARG A 127 -9.32 -8.67 27.51
#